data_AF-A0A3D1XTV0-F1
#
_entry.id   AF-A0A3D1XTV0-F1
#
_cell.length_a   1.000
_cell.length_b   1.000
_cell.length_c   1.000
_cell.angle_alpha   90.00
_cell.angle_beta   90.00
_cell.angle_gamma   90.00
#
_symmetry.space_group_name_H-M   'P 1'
#
loop_
_entity.id
_entity.type
_entity.pdbx_description
1 polymer ?
#
loop_
_entity_poly.entity_id
_entity_poly.type
_entity_poly.pdbx_seq_one_letter_code
_entity_poly.pdbx_strand_id
1 'polypeptide(L)'
;PSSRITLRKFSPLGIVEVVESPFIREAAGLSLNFQEDLPAQALLFLDGEEVGPISRFDGDTSKISFVNYLTSALPYHLLSEPTLLIIGAGGGTEVLNGIYHKAKEITALELNPQIVSILKDDYQDFSGSLYQREDVKPIIAEARGYLEKAEKEYDLISLSLLGSFTAASSGLYSLNETYLYTLEAFQKYIQRLKPGGILSITSWLKEPPRDNLKILYLLSEALARSGLKGEKSIIFIRGLRTATILAKKGEFTQKEIEETKEFCKERLFETLFYPGIKEEDNLLKEETYFQASQKIISKDRENFLKFYPFNISPPIDDSPYFFHFFKWKSLPLLLRTAGKEWIPFLEWGYIVLIATLSQALVSSIFLILLPLFLCRKRFRITRKKGGSFLYFSLLGFSFMLLEMAFIQKFVLFLSHPLYATGFILTCILIFSGLGSCYAKKLKGGIITSVFSIILISIFYLLSLKPILSHFLNFPLIFKIFLSLFLLAPLSFFMGIPFPLGLERAGRIDENLIPWCWGINGCFSVIATIGAVILMMAYGFQITIILAIFLYLSSAFASLKLG
;
A
#
# COMPACT_ATOMS: atom_id res chain seq x y z
N PRO A 1 -21.52 6.49 -25.28
CA PRO A 1 -22.47 7.40 -25.97
C PRO A 1 -23.26 8.21 -24.94
N SER A 2 -23.45 9.52 -25.15
CA SER A 2 -24.18 10.42 -24.22
C SER A 2 -23.63 10.44 -22.78
N SER A 3 -22.35 10.12 -22.60
CA SER A 3 -21.67 10.24 -21.31
C SER A 3 -21.35 11.70 -21.02
N ARG A 4 -21.70 12.18 -19.83
CA ARG A 4 -21.41 13.55 -19.39
C ARG A 4 -20.88 13.53 -17.95
N ILE A 5 -19.95 14.44 -17.67
CA ILE A 5 -19.53 14.74 -16.30
C ILE A 5 -20.62 15.63 -15.72
N THR A 6 -21.34 15.15 -14.71
CA THR A 6 -22.43 15.88 -14.05
C THR A 6 -21.97 16.60 -12.80
N LEU A 7 -20.89 16.13 -12.19
CA LEU A 7 -20.28 16.74 -11.01
C LEU A 7 -18.77 16.63 -11.10
N ARG A 8 -18.07 17.69 -10.68
CA ARG A 8 -16.61 17.72 -10.49
C ARG A 8 -16.29 18.48 -9.21
N LYS A 9 -15.58 17.85 -8.27
CA LYS A 9 -15.05 18.47 -7.05
C LYS A 9 -13.53 18.39 -7.01
N PHE A 10 -12.89 19.42 -6.47
CA PHE A 10 -11.44 19.50 -6.32
C PHE A 10 -11.08 19.65 -4.84
N SER A 11 -10.09 18.88 -4.38
CA SER A 11 -9.44 19.08 -3.09
C SER A 11 -7.97 18.66 -3.17
N PRO A 12 -7.17 18.88 -2.10
CA PRO A 12 -5.82 18.34 -2.00
C PRO A 12 -5.74 16.81 -2.11
N LEU A 13 -6.87 16.09 -2.00
CA LEU A 13 -6.96 14.63 -2.09
C LEU A 13 -7.30 14.12 -3.50
N GLY A 14 -7.28 15.01 -4.49
CA GLY A 14 -7.56 14.66 -5.89
C GLY A 14 -8.87 15.25 -6.41
N ILE A 15 -9.07 15.06 -7.71
CA ILE A 15 -10.27 15.46 -8.45
C ILE A 15 -11.26 14.30 -8.41
N VAL A 16 -12.45 14.55 -7.85
CA VAL A 16 -13.56 13.59 -7.89
C VAL A 16 -14.54 14.01 -8.97
N GLU A 17 -14.84 13.10 -9.89
CA GLU A 17 -15.80 13.32 -10.98
C GLU A 17 -16.91 12.28 -10.92
N VAL A 18 -18.13 12.71 -11.23
CA VAL A 18 -19.26 11.79 -11.43
C VAL A 18 -19.67 11.85 -12.90
N VAL A 19 -19.71 10.68 -13.52
CA VAL A 19 -20.07 10.51 -14.92
C VAL A 19 -21.39 9.77 -15.02
N GLU A 20 -22.35 10.36 -15.71
CA GLU A 20 -23.64 9.75 -16.01
C GLU A 20 -23.75 9.37 -17.47
N SER A 21 -24.38 8.23 -17.73
CA SER A 21 -24.83 7.82 -19.05
C SER A 21 -25.98 6.81 -18.89
N PRO A 22 -26.99 6.83 -19.78
CA PRO A 22 -28.04 5.82 -19.79
C PRO A 22 -27.53 4.37 -19.90
N PHE A 23 -26.30 4.19 -20.41
CA PHE A 23 -25.69 2.89 -20.70
C PHE A 23 -24.66 2.43 -19.67
N ILE A 24 -24.34 3.25 -18.66
CA ILE A 24 -23.42 2.83 -17.60
C ILE A 24 -24.07 1.69 -16.82
N ARG A 25 -23.39 0.55 -16.77
CA ARG A 25 -23.75 -0.65 -16.03
C ARG A 25 -22.46 -1.28 -15.50
N GLU A 26 -22.27 -1.16 -14.20
CA GLU A 26 -21.12 -1.64 -13.45
C GLU A 26 -21.65 -2.55 -12.34
N ALA A 27 -21.23 -3.80 -12.39
CA ALA A 27 -21.50 -4.82 -11.38
C ALA A 27 -20.38 -5.86 -11.46
N ALA A 28 -19.17 -5.45 -11.06
CA ALA A 28 -18.01 -6.31 -11.04
C ALA A 28 -18.30 -7.60 -10.26
N GLY A 29 -18.23 -8.74 -10.95
CA GLY A 29 -18.48 -10.05 -10.31
C GLY A 29 -19.93 -10.50 -10.32
N LEU A 30 -20.80 -9.85 -11.09
CA LEU A 30 -22.17 -10.29 -11.32
C LEU A 30 -22.21 -11.69 -11.94
N SER A 31 -23.04 -12.54 -11.34
CA SER A 31 -23.34 -13.88 -11.83
C SER A 31 -23.92 -13.86 -13.23
N LEU A 32 -23.55 -14.86 -14.04
CA LEU A 32 -24.19 -15.14 -15.33
C LEU A 32 -25.67 -15.55 -15.21
N ASN A 33 -26.11 -15.96 -14.01
CA ASN A 33 -27.49 -16.37 -13.77
C ASN A 33 -28.40 -15.20 -13.37
N PHE A 34 -27.88 -13.98 -13.31
CA PHE A 34 -28.69 -12.79 -13.09
C PHE A 34 -29.41 -12.40 -14.40
N GLN A 35 -30.74 -12.32 -14.36
CA GLN A 35 -31.59 -12.10 -15.54
C GLN A 35 -32.38 -10.78 -15.50
N GLU A 36 -32.29 -10.03 -14.41
CA GLU A 36 -32.98 -8.75 -14.24
C GLU A 36 -32.13 -7.58 -14.77
N ASP A 37 -32.74 -6.40 -14.88
CA ASP A 37 -32.01 -5.19 -15.24
C ASP A 37 -31.30 -4.59 -14.02
N LEU A 38 -30.05 -4.17 -14.25
CA LEU A 38 -29.34 -3.34 -13.28
C LEU A 38 -29.99 -1.96 -13.17
N PRO A 39 -30.06 -1.37 -11.95
CA PRO A 39 -30.56 -0.02 -11.77
C PRO A 39 -29.72 0.99 -12.56
N ALA A 40 -30.28 2.16 -12.84
CA ALA A 40 -29.51 3.25 -13.41
C ALA A 40 -28.31 3.58 -12.51
N GLN A 41 -27.14 3.82 -13.10
CA GLN A 41 -25.91 4.05 -12.37
C GLN A 41 -25.18 5.28 -12.89
N ALA A 42 -24.54 6.00 -11.96
CA ALA A 42 -23.50 6.98 -12.25
C ALA A 42 -22.15 6.40 -11.80
N LEU A 43 -21.06 6.69 -12.50
CA LEU A 43 -19.73 6.24 -12.12
C LEU A 43 -18.95 7.34 -11.41
N LEU A 44 -18.34 7.00 -10.28
CA LEU A 44 -17.47 7.89 -9.54
C LEU A 44 -16.00 7.62 -9.90
N PHE A 45 -15.28 8.68 -10.25
CA PHE A 45 -13.86 8.66 -10.57
C PHE A 45 -13.08 9.53 -9.57
N LEU A 46 -11.88 9.10 -9.21
CA LEU A 46 -10.89 9.85 -8.42
C LEU A 46 -9.59 9.92 -9.23
N ASP A 47 -9.17 11.13 -9.62
CA ASP A 47 -7.98 11.35 -10.47
C ASP A 47 -7.95 10.49 -11.74
N GLY A 48 -9.13 10.21 -12.30
CA GLY A 48 -9.33 9.38 -13.50
C GLY A 48 -9.46 7.87 -13.23
N GLU A 49 -9.35 7.44 -11.97
CA GLU A 49 -9.52 6.04 -11.57
C GLU A 49 -10.94 5.78 -11.10
N GLU A 50 -11.52 4.66 -11.56
CA GLU A 50 -12.85 4.25 -11.15
C GLU A 50 -12.85 3.83 -9.67
N VAL A 51 -13.70 4.50 -8.87
CA VAL A 51 -13.94 4.15 -7.47
C VAL A 51 -15.14 3.21 -7.34
N GLY A 52 -16.11 3.33 -8.24
CA GLY A 52 -17.27 2.44 -8.32
C GLY A 52 -18.57 3.18 -8.66
N PRO A 53 -19.67 2.45 -8.87
CA PRO A 53 -20.95 3.02 -9.24
C PRO A 53 -21.69 3.59 -8.03
N ILE A 54 -22.31 4.74 -8.23
CA ILE A 54 -23.47 5.18 -7.45
C ILE A 54 -24.68 4.55 -8.15
N SER A 55 -25.34 3.61 -7.48
CA SER A 55 -26.54 2.96 -8.03
C SER A 55 -27.79 3.68 -7.59
N ARG A 56 -28.74 3.82 -8.53
CA ARG A 56 -30.04 4.40 -8.22
C ARG A 56 -30.77 3.50 -7.24
N PHE A 57 -31.27 4.09 -6.17
CA PHE A 57 -32.02 3.39 -5.15
C PHE A 57 -33.12 4.31 -4.62
N ASP A 58 -34.33 3.80 -4.49
CA ASP A 58 -35.51 4.56 -4.03
C ASP A 58 -36.09 3.98 -2.74
N GLY A 59 -35.32 3.13 -2.05
CA GLY A 59 -35.75 2.43 -0.84
C GLY A 59 -36.31 1.02 -1.09
N ASP A 60 -36.67 0.68 -2.33
CA ASP A 60 -37.17 -0.65 -2.69
C ASP A 60 -36.01 -1.63 -2.94
N THR A 61 -35.80 -2.56 -1.99
CA THR A 61 -34.72 -3.55 -2.07
C THR A 61 -34.87 -4.52 -3.24
N SER A 62 -36.07 -4.68 -3.81
CA SER A 62 -36.27 -5.56 -4.97
C SER A 62 -35.52 -5.06 -6.21
N LYS A 63 -35.31 -3.74 -6.33
CA LYS A 63 -34.63 -3.11 -7.47
C LYS A 63 -33.09 -3.16 -7.41
N ILE A 64 -32.54 -3.64 -6.30
CA ILE A 64 -31.10 -3.82 -6.10
C ILE A 64 -30.75 -5.31 -5.92
N SER A 65 -31.61 -6.22 -6.36
CA SER A 65 -31.44 -7.68 -6.31
C SER A 65 -30.08 -8.17 -6.84
N PHE A 66 -29.47 -7.43 -7.77
CA PHE A 66 -28.16 -7.74 -8.35
C PHE A 66 -27.05 -7.91 -7.29
N VAL A 67 -27.12 -7.21 -6.16
CA VAL A 67 -26.07 -7.33 -5.11
C VAL A 67 -26.01 -8.74 -4.54
N ASN A 68 -27.15 -9.43 -4.47
CA ASN A 68 -27.24 -10.84 -4.04
C ASN A 68 -26.60 -11.82 -5.05
N TYR A 69 -26.37 -11.37 -6.28
CA TYR A 69 -25.74 -12.14 -7.35
C TYR A 69 -24.27 -11.75 -7.56
N LEU A 70 -23.66 -11.05 -6.60
CA LEU A 70 -22.22 -10.79 -6.55
C LEU A 70 -21.51 -11.84 -5.70
N THR A 71 -20.23 -12.12 -5.99
CA THR A 71 -19.42 -12.97 -5.12
C THR A 71 -19.29 -12.44 -3.69
N SER A 72 -19.38 -11.12 -3.49
CA SER A 72 -19.34 -10.48 -2.16
C SER A 72 -20.63 -10.66 -1.34
N ALA A 73 -21.67 -11.27 -1.90
CA ALA A 73 -22.92 -11.58 -1.17
C ALA A 73 -22.79 -12.80 -0.26
N LEU A 74 -21.87 -13.73 -0.54
CA LEU A 74 -21.71 -14.97 0.24
C LEU A 74 -21.72 -14.80 1.77
N PRO A 75 -20.96 -13.87 2.39
CA PRO A 75 -20.94 -13.75 3.86
C PRO A 75 -22.32 -13.42 4.45
N TYR A 76 -23.21 -12.78 3.70
CA TYR A 76 -24.58 -12.46 4.14
C TYR A 76 -25.53 -13.65 4.07
N HIS A 77 -25.16 -14.73 3.37
CA HIS A 77 -25.88 -16.01 3.41
C HIS A 77 -25.43 -16.87 4.60
N LEU A 78 -24.24 -16.59 5.15
CA LEU A 78 -23.67 -17.32 6.29
C LEU A 78 -23.92 -16.62 7.63
N LEU A 79 -24.24 -15.33 7.61
CA LEU A 79 -24.51 -14.51 8.78
C LEU A 79 -25.95 -14.02 8.77
N SER A 80 -26.58 -13.94 9.95
CA SER A 80 -27.91 -13.36 10.11
C SER A 80 -27.80 -11.94 10.69
N GLU A 81 -28.39 -10.96 10.00
CA GLU A 81 -28.46 -9.54 10.42
C GLU A 81 -27.13 -8.98 10.97
N PRO A 82 -26.01 -9.07 10.21
CA PRO A 82 -24.69 -8.77 10.74
C PRO A 82 -24.50 -7.29 11.11
N THR A 83 -23.70 -7.02 12.15
CA THR A 83 -23.05 -5.71 12.31
C THR A 83 -21.85 -5.62 11.37
N LEU A 84 -21.91 -4.70 10.42
CA LEU A 84 -21.04 -4.62 9.25
C LEU A 84 -20.08 -3.43 9.35
N LEU A 85 -18.80 -3.67 9.03
CA LEU A 85 -17.82 -2.64 8.70
C LEU A 85 -17.42 -2.77 7.23
N ILE A 86 -17.60 -1.70 6.45
CA ILE A 86 -17.13 -1.60 5.06
C ILE A 86 -15.89 -0.73 5.04
N ILE A 87 -14.80 -1.24 4.46
CA ILE A 87 -13.57 -0.50 4.21
C ILE A 87 -13.58 -0.03 2.76
N GLY A 88 -13.58 1.28 2.53
CA GLY A 88 -13.65 1.89 1.20
C GLY A 88 -15.04 1.82 0.60
N ALA A 89 -15.98 2.53 1.20
CA ALA A 89 -17.40 2.49 0.81
C ALA A 89 -17.68 3.03 -0.60
N GLY A 90 -16.80 3.90 -1.14
CA GLY A 90 -16.83 4.32 -2.54
C GLY A 90 -18.22 4.81 -2.98
N GLY A 91 -18.71 4.29 -4.11
CA GLY A 91 -20.04 4.61 -4.66
C GLY A 91 -21.24 3.99 -3.90
N GLY A 92 -21.00 3.16 -2.88
CA GLY A 92 -22.03 2.63 -1.99
C GLY A 92 -22.53 1.22 -2.32
N THR A 93 -21.95 0.49 -3.28
CA THR A 93 -22.39 -0.88 -3.63
C THR A 93 -22.40 -1.84 -2.43
N GLU A 94 -21.36 -1.83 -1.59
CA GLU A 94 -21.33 -2.69 -0.39
C GLU A 94 -22.33 -2.24 0.68
N VAL A 95 -22.68 -0.95 0.71
CA VAL A 95 -23.75 -0.44 1.60
C VAL A 95 -25.10 -0.98 1.12
N LEU A 96 -25.35 -0.97 -0.19
CA LEU A 96 -26.54 -1.59 -0.80
C LEU A 96 -26.60 -3.10 -0.55
N ASN A 97 -25.47 -3.79 -0.60
CA ASN A 97 -25.36 -5.21 -0.26
C ASN A 97 -25.79 -5.46 1.19
N GLY A 98 -25.26 -4.67 2.13
CA GLY A 98 -25.67 -4.71 3.53
C GLY A 98 -27.16 -4.42 3.74
N ILE A 99 -27.71 -3.40 3.07
CA ILE A 99 -29.14 -3.04 3.16
C ILE A 99 -30.03 -4.17 2.62
N TYR A 100 -29.70 -4.71 1.43
CA TYR A 100 -30.46 -5.79 0.80
C TYR A 100 -30.53 -7.03 1.71
N HIS A 101 -29.42 -7.36 2.37
CA HIS A 101 -29.31 -8.47 3.30
C HIS A 101 -29.65 -8.12 4.76
N LYS A 102 -30.28 -6.96 5.00
CA LYS A 102 -30.77 -6.54 6.32
C LYS A 102 -29.69 -6.55 7.41
N ALA A 103 -28.50 -6.07 7.09
CA ALA A 103 -27.46 -5.83 8.09
C ALA A 103 -28.00 -4.89 9.18
N LYS A 104 -27.76 -5.25 10.44
CA LYS A 104 -28.32 -4.54 11.60
C LYS A 104 -27.78 -3.12 11.75
N GLU A 105 -26.50 -2.96 11.43
CA GLU A 105 -25.80 -1.67 11.48
C GLU A 105 -24.65 -1.72 10.49
N ILE A 106 -24.50 -0.66 9.69
CA ILE A 106 -23.50 -0.55 8.64
C ILE A 106 -22.58 0.62 8.95
N THR A 107 -21.33 0.35 9.29
CA THR A 107 -20.28 1.37 9.38
C THR A 107 -19.55 1.46 8.05
N ALA A 108 -19.70 2.57 7.34
CA ALA A 108 -19.10 2.77 6.02
C ALA A 108 -17.88 3.70 6.13
N LEU A 109 -16.67 3.13 6.06
CA LEU A 109 -15.43 3.91 6.07
C LEU A 109 -15.10 4.39 4.67
N GLU A 110 -14.82 5.69 4.57
CA GLU A 110 -14.31 6.31 3.35
C GLU A 110 -13.19 7.29 3.71
N LEU A 111 -12.07 7.26 2.99
CA LEU A 111 -10.94 8.14 3.25
C LEU A 111 -11.22 9.55 2.72
N ASN A 112 -11.89 9.64 1.57
CA ASN A 112 -12.07 10.89 0.86
C ASN A 112 -13.38 11.61 1.28
N PRO A 113 -13.32 12.72 2.03
CA PRO A 113 -14.49 13.49 2.42
C PRO A 113 -15.34 13.97 1.23
N GLN A 114 -14.74 14.16 0.05
CA GLN A 114 -15.48 14.56 -1.14
C GLN A 114 -16.46 13.47 -1.57
N ILE A 115 -16.07 12.19 -1.55
CA ILE A 115 -16.92 11.06 -1.93
C ILE A 115 -18.11 10.95 -0.98
N VAL A 116 -17.86 11.09 0.33
CA VAL A 116 -18.93 11.10 1.33
C VAL A 116 -19.90 12.25 1.11
N SER A 117 -19.40 13.46 0.84
CA SER A 117 -20.26 14.62 0.54
C SER A 117 -21.09 14.43 -0.72
N ILE A 118 -20.55 13.75 -1.74
CA ILE A 118 -21.26 13.50 -2.99
C ILE A 118 -22.47 12.60 -2.74
N LEU A 119 -22.29 11.48 -2.04
CA LEU A 119 -23.40 10.57 -1.73
C LEU A 119 -24.39 11.16 -0.72
N LYS A 120 -23.89 11.97 0.22
CA LYS A 120 -24.71 12.54 1.30
C LYS A 120 -25.52 13.76 0.86
N ASP A 121 -24.98 14.59 -0.03
CA ASP A 121 -25.54 15.89 -0.37
C ASP A 121 -25.95 15.96 -1.86
N ASP A 122 -25.01 15.71 -2.79
CA ASP A 122 -25.24 15.95 -4.24
C ASP A 122 -26.07 14.85 -4.93
N TYR A 123 -25.90 13.59 -4.50
CA TYR A 123 -26.54 12.39 -5.06
C TYR A 123 -27.49 11.72 -4.06
N GLN A 124 -27.93 12.45 -3.02
CA GLN A 124 -28.82 11.90 -2.00
C GLN A 124 -30.13 11.36 -2.61
N ASP A 125 -30.77 12.10 -3.53
CA ASP A 125 -32.04 11.70 -4.13
C ASP A 125 -31.87 10.52 -5.09
N PHE A 126 -30.74 10.49 -5.80
CA PHE A 126 -30.43 9.43 -6.74
C PHE A 126 -30.13 8.11 -6.02
N SER A 127 -29.38 8.16 -4.92
CA SER A 127 -28.98 6.99 -4.14
C SER A 127 -30.00 6.60 -3.05
N GLY A 128 -31.11 7.32 -2.89
CA GLY A 128 -32.10 7.01 -1.85
C GLY A 128 -31.61 7.34 -0.44
N SER A 129 -30.78 8.37 -0.34
CA SER A 129 -30.23 8.94 0.90
C SER A 129 -29.49 7.91 1.76
N LEU A 130 -28.69 7.03 1.14
CA LEU A 130 -27.96 5.93 1.80
C LEU A 130 -27.26 6.36 3.09
N TYR A 131 -26.58 7.50 3.06
CA TYR A 131 -25.77 8.02 4.17
C TYR A 131 -26.56 8.82 5.22
N GLN A 132 -27.87 8.96 5.05
CA GLN A 132 -28.76 9.59 6.03
C GLN A 132 -29.67 8.57 6.71
N ARG A 133 -29.65 7.30 6.29
CA ARG A 133 -30.41 6.24 6.94
C ARG A 133 -29.90 5.99 8.36
N GLU A 134 -30.80 5.59 9.25
CA GLU A 134 -30.46 5.33 10.66
C GLU A 134 -29.53 4.11 10.84
N ASP A 135 -29.62 3.13 9.94
CA ASP A 135 -28.82 1.91 9.93
C ASP A 135 -27.43 2.09 9.29
N VAL A 136 -27.14 3.25 8.68
CA VAL A 136 -25.88 3.53 7.99
C VAL A 136 -25.12 4.67 8.64
N LYS A 137 -23.89 4.40 9.06
CA LYS A 137 -22.98 5.37 9.66
C LYS A 137 -21.75 5.60 8.76
N PRO A 138 -21.75 6.64 7.91
CA PRO A 138 -20.55 7.02 7.16
C PRO A 138 -19.51 7.63 8.12
N ILE A 139 -18.26 7.18 8.03
CA ILE A 139 -17.14 7.70 8.81
C ILE A 139 -15.99 8.05 7.86
N ILE A 140 -15.56 9.31 7.92
CA ILE A 140 -14.41 9.80 7.15
C ILE A 140 -13.14 9.45 7.92
N ALA A 141 -12.47 8.36 7.55
CA ALA A 141 -11.26 7.89 8.21
C ALA A 141 -10.43 6.95 7.34
N GLU A 142 -9.11 6.95 7.56
CA GLU A 142 -8.22 5.91 7.05
C GLU A 142 -8.45 4.62 7.85
N ALA A 143 -8.70 3.52 7.15
CA ALA A 143 -9.25 2.31 7.76
C ALA A 143 -8.27 1.61 8.72
N ARG A 144 -6.97 1.61 8.42
CA ARG A 144 -5.95 1.05 9.33
C ARG A 144 -5.93 1.83 10.64
N GLY A 145 -5.86 3.16 10.58
CA GLY A 145 -5.91 4.04 11.74
C GLY A 145 -7.22 3.94 12.52
N TYR A 146 -8.36 3.76 11.84
CA TYR A 146 -9.66 3.54 12.49
C TYR A 146 -9.68 2.22 13.26
N LEU A 147 -9.28 1.11 12.64
CA LEU A 147 -9.33 -0.23 13.27
C LEU A 147 -8.34 -0.41 14.42
N GLU A 148 -7.24 0.36 14.42
CA GLU A 148 -6.35 0.45 15.58
C GLU A 148 -7.04 1.06 16.80
N LYS A 149 -7.87 2.09 16.56
CA LYS A 149 -8.63 2.83 17.58
C LYS A 149 -9.92 2.14 18.02
N ALA A 150 -10.64 1.55 17.07
CA ALA A 150 -12.01 1.11 17.28
C ALA A 150 -12.08 0.00 18.33
N GLU A 151 -12.78 0.20 19.44
CA GLU A 151 -13.02 -0.88 20.41
C GLU A 151 -14.12 -1.84 19.96
N LYS A 152 -15.00 -1.37 19.07
CA LYS A 152 -16.14 -2.11 18.53
C LYS A 152 -15.66 -3.33 17.72
N GLU A 153 -16.33 -4.47 17.97
CA GLU A 153 -16.20 -5.68 17.16
C GLU A 153 -17.37 -5.82 16.18
N TYR A 154 -17.13 -6.47 15.04
CA TYR A 154 -18.09 -6.62 13.95
C TYR A 154 -18.37 -8.09 13.65
N ASP A 155 -19.57 -8.38 13.16
CA ASP A 155 -19.91 -9.71 12.63
C ASP A 155 -19.32 -9.89 11.22
N LEU A 156 -19.27 -8.82 10.44
CA LEU A 156 -18.70 -8.80 9.09
C LEU A 156 -17.79 -7.59 8.89
N ILE A 157 -16.56 -7.82 8.43
CA ILE A 157 -15.67 -6.76 7.92
C ILE A 157 -15.50 -7.04 6.42
N SER A 158 -15.88 -6.09 5.56
CA SER A 158 -15.82 -6.22 4.10
C SER A 158 -14.78 -5.29 3.50
N LEU A 159 -13.86 -5.85 2.70
CA LEU A 159 -12.91 -5.14 1.84
C LEU A 159 -13.19 -5.54 0.39
N SER A 160 -14.04 -4.79 -0.30
CA SER A 160 -14.43 -5.10 -1.68
C SER A 160 -13.85 -4.09 -2.68
N LEU A 161 -13.16 -4.60 -3.70
CA LEU A 161 -12.82 -3.90 -4.96
C LEU A 161 -12.34 -2.44 -4.80
N LEU A 162 -11.47 -2.20 -3.81
CA LEU A 162 -10.85 -0.88 -3.65
C LEU A 162 -10.20 -0.42 -4.96
N GLY A 163 -10.37 0.86 -5.33
CA GLY A 163 -9.86 1.43 -6.59
C GLY A 163 -8.37 1.17 -6.85
N SER A 164 -7.58 0.92 -5.81
CA SER A 164 -6.18 0.48 -5.95
C SER A 164 -6.02 -0.82 -6.78
N PHE A 165 -7.02 -1.71 -6.85
CA PHE A 165 -6.92 -2.94 -7.63
C PHE A 165 -7.20 -2.74 -9.12
N THR A 166 -8.13 -1.84 -9.49
CA THR A 166 -8.34 -1.46 -10.90
C THR A 166 -7.09 -0.75 -11.42
N ALA A 167 -6.52 0.17 -10.63
CA ALA A 167 -5.30 0.87 -11.00
C ALA A 167 -4.03 0.00 -10.96
N ALA A 168 -3.93 -0.97 -10.04
CA ALA A 168 -2.83 -1.95 -10.02
C ALA A 168 -2.80 -2.86 -11.25
N SER A 169 -3.93 -3.04 -11.95
CA SER A 169 -3.94 -3.74 -13.24
C SER A 169 -3.14 -3.02 -14.32
N SER A 170 -2.95 -1.70 -14.22
CA SER A 170 -2.08 -0.91 -15.10
C SER A 170 -0.58 -1.08 -14.81
N GLY A 171 -0.23 -1.73 -13.70
CA GLY A 171 1.15 -1.98 -13.27
C GLY A 171 1.86 -0.77 -12.63
N LEU A 172 1.23 0.41 -12.56
CA LEU A 172 1.84 1.64 -12.02
C LEU A 172 1.82 1.72 -10.48
N TYR A 173 1.00 0.90 -9.82
CA TYR A 173 0.80 0.92 -8.35
C TYR A 173 1.71 0.00 -7.55
N SER A 174 2.64 -0.74 -8.18
CA SER A 174 3.58 -1.60 -7.44
C SER A 174 4.50 -0.81 -6.49
N LEU A 175 4.63 0.49 -6.73
CA LEU A 175 5.44 1.42 -5.94
C LEU A 175 4.70 2.04 -4.76
N ASN A 176 3.37 1.93 -4.71
CA ASN A 176 2.57 2.58 -3.68
C ASN A 176 2.46 1.69 -2.43
N GLU A 177 2.72 2.28 -1.28
CA GLU A 177 2.51 1.62 0.01
C GLU A 177 1.02 1.44 0.27
N THR A 178 0.63 0.23 0.71
CA THR A 178 -0.72 -0.02 1.22
C THR A 178 -0.65 -0.78 2.54
N TYR A 179 -1.02 -0.08 3.61
CA TYR A 179 -1.13 -0.66 4.94
C TYR A 179 -2.44 -1.43 5.16
N LEU A 180 -3.34 -1.47 4.16
CA LEU A 180 -4.58 -2.22 4.25
C LEU A 180 -4.38 -3.73 4.01
N TYR A 181 -3.32 -4.10 3.31
CA TYR A 181 -3.03 -5.48 2.90
C TYR A 181 -1.74 -6.03 3.51
N THR A 182 -1.41 -5.64 4.75
CA THR A 182 -0.27 -6.20 5.50
C THR A 182 -0.70 -7.28 6.47
N LEU A 183 0.27 -8.09 6.92
CA LEU A 183 0.03 -9.15 7.89
C LEU A 183 -0.52 -8.59 9.21
N GLU A 184 0.06 -7.48 9.68
CA GLU A 184 -0.42 -6.79 10.87
C GLU A 184 -1.85 -6.25 10.70
N ALA A 185 -2.21 -5.73 9.52
CA ALA A 185 -3.56 -5.28 9.23
C ALA A 185 -4.58 -6.42 9.29
N PHE A 186 -4.27 -7.56 8.66
CA PHE A 186 -5.17 -8.71 8.65
C PHE A 186 -5.32 -9.34 10.03
N GLN A 187 -4.24 -9.39 10.83
CA GLN A 187 -4.34 -9.77 12.25
C GLN A 187 -5.28 -8.83 13.01
N LYS A 188 -5.19 -7.52 12.75
CA LYS A 188 -6.08 -6.54 13.38
C LYS A 188 -7.52 -6.72 12.94
N TYR A 189 -7.78 -7.00 11.66
CA TYR A 189 -9.13 -7.25 11.16
C TYR A 189 -9.74 -8.46 11.86
N ILE A 190 -9.00 -9.58 11.94
CA ILE A 190 -9.43 -10.79 12.65
C ILE A 190 -9.66 -10.50 14.15
N GLN A 191 -8.79 -9.69 14.77
CA GLN A 191 -8.96 -9.29 16.17
C GLN A 191 -10.30 -8.56 16.39
N ARG A 192 -10.70 -7.68 15.47
CA ARG A 192 -11.92 -6.86 15.51
C ARG A 192 -13.18 -7.59 15.03
N LEU A 193 -13.10 -8.87 14.69
CA LEU A 193 -14.29 -9.70 14.49
C LEU A 193 -14.81 -10.22 15.83
N LYS A 194 -16.13 -10.33 15.97
CA LYS A 194 -16.74 -11.13 17.05
C LYS A 194 -16.39 -12.62 16.84
N PRO A 195 -16.46 -13.45 17.89
CA PRO A 195 -16.40 -14.90 17.72
C PRO A 195 -17.39 -15.38 16.66
N GLY A 196 -16.93 -16.11 15.64
CA GLY A 196 -17.75 -16.54 14.51
C GLY A 196 -17.94 -15.51 13.39
N GLY A 197 -17.49 -14.26 13.58
CA GLY A 197 -17.52 -13.22 12.55
C GLY A 197 -16.61 -13.53 11.36
N ILE A 198 -16.86 -12.86 10.24
CA ILE A 198 -16.21 -13.12 8.95
C ILE A 198 -15.51 -11.84 8.44
N LEU A 199 -14.26 -11.99 8.01
CA LEU A 199 -13.56 -11.04 7.15
C LEU A 199 -13.79 -11.46 5.70
N SER A 200 -14.41 -10.60 4.90
CA SER A 200 -14.67 -10.80 3.48
C SER A 200 -13.78 -9.90 2.65
N ILE A 201 -13.04 -10.47 1.70
CA ILE A 201 -12.18 -9.73 0.79
C ILE A 201 -12.50 -10.12 -0.64
N THR A 202 -12.92 -9.14 -1.43
CA THR A 202 -13.24 -9.32 -2.86
C THR A 202 -12.24 -8.55 -3.72
N SER A 203 -11.60 -9.24 -4.66
CA SER A 203 -10.66 -8.63 -5.60
C SER A 203 -10.82 -9.20 -7.02
N TRP A 204 -10.36 -8.43 -8.02
CA TRP A 204 -10.35 -8.87 -9.42
C TRP A 204 -9.54 -10.15 -9.61
N LEU A 205 -10.03 -11.02 -10.50
CA LEU A 205 -9.26 -12.15 -11.02
C LEU A 205 -8.21 -11.64 -12.00
N LYS A 206 -7.04 -12.24 -11.96
CA LYS A 206 -5.98 -12.06 -12.98
C LYS A 206 -5.53 -13.41 -13.49
N GLU A 207 -5.23 -13.48 -14.78
CA GLU A 207 -4.54 -14.62 -15.35
C GLU A 207 -3.14 -14.18 -15.77
N PRO A 208 -2.07 -14.86 -15.32
CA PRO A 208 -2.04 -15.89 -14.27
C PRO A 208 -2.39 -15.34 -12.86
N PRO A 209 -2.79 -16.20 -11.90
CA PRO A 209 -3.22 -15.79 -10.56
C PRO A 209 -2.14 -15.03 -9.78
N ARG A 210 -2.50 -13.94 -9.09
CA ARG A 210 -1.53 -13.11 -8.35
C ARG A 210 -2.11 -12.62 -7.04
N ASP A 211 -2.98 -11.62 -7.10
CA ASP A 211 -3.51 -10.87 -5.96
C ASP A 211 -4.30 -11.77 -5.03
N ASN A 212 -5.23 -12.59 -5.57
CA ASN A 212 -6.06 -13.46 -4.74
C ASN A 212 -5.23 -14.54 -4.03
N LEU A 213 -4.18 -15.09 -4.67
CA LEU A 213 -3.27 -16.03 -4.03
C LEU A 213 -2.44 -15.38 -2.92
N LYS A 214 -2.01 -14.13 -3.12
CA LYS A 214 -1.31 -13.35 -2.10
C LYS A 214 -2.22 -13.05 -0.90
N ILE A 215 -3.49 -12.70 -1.16
CA ILE A 215 -4.52 -12.53 -0.11
C ILE A 215 -4.77 -13.83 0.63
N LEU A 216 -4.89 -14.96 -0.08
CA LEU A 216 -5.09 -16.28 0.52
C LEU A 216 -3.95 -16.66 1.47
N TYR A 217 -2.71 -16.46 1.03
CA TYR A 217 -1.54 -16.72 1.87
C TYR A 217 -1.52 -15.74 3.07
N LEU A 218 -1.74 -14.46 2.83
CA LEU A 218 -1.81 -13.44 3.87
C LEU A 218 -2.85 -13.78 4.96
N LEU A 219 -4.06 -14.20 4.57
CA LEU A 219 -5.10 -14.67 5.49
C LEU A 219 -4.67 -15.91 6.26
N SER A 220 -4.12 -16.92 5.58
CA SER A 220 -3.68 -18.14 6.24
C SER A 220 -2.61 -17.86 7.31
N GLU A 221 -1.68 -16.94 7.03
CA GLU A 221 -0.63 -16.54 7.97
C GLU A 221 -1.21 -15.71 9.13
N ALA A 222 -2.11 -14.77 8.85
CA ALA A 222 -2.76 -13.94 9.87
C ALA A 222 -3.62 -14.78 10.84
N LEU A 223 -4.35 -15.77 10.31
CA LEU A 223 -5.12 -16.73 11.09
C LEU A 223 -4.21 -17.59 11.97
N ALA A 224 -3.12 -18.13 11.41
CA ALA A 224 -2.16 -18.94 12.15
C ALA A 224 -1.56 -18.17 13.34
N ARG A 225 -1.18 -16.90 13.14
CA ARG A 225 -0.67 -16.03 14.21
C ARG A 225 -1.73 -15.63 15.24
N SER A 226 -3.00 -15.76 14.89
CA SER A 226 -4.14 -15.57 15.79
C SER A 226 -4.57 -16.87 16.48
N GLY A 227 -3.81 -17.96 16.33
CA GLY A 227 -4.11 -19.28 16.90
C GLY A 227 -5.20 -20.07 16.18
N LEU A 228 -5.61 -19.64 14.99
CA LEU A 228 -6.63 -20.27 14.16
C LEU A 228 -6.01 -21.09 13.03
N LYS A 229 -6.74 -22.08 12.51
CA LYS A 229 -6.26 -22.96 11.44
C LYS A 229 -6.84 -22.52 10.10
N GLY A 230 -6.00 -21.98 9.21
CA GLY A 230 -6.42 -21.54 7.87
C GLY A 230 -7.23 -22.58 7.09
N GLU A 231 -6.82 -23.85 7.15
CA GLU A 231 -7.50 -25.01 6.52
C GLU A 231 -8.98 -25.17 6.92
N LYS A 232 -9.37 -24.62 8.09
CA LYS A 232 -10.73 -24.73 8.64
C LYS A 232 -11.49 -23.41 8.69
N SER A 233 -10.78 -22.31 8.51
CA SER A 233 -11.28 -20.94 8.73
C SER A 233 -11.37 -20.14 7.44
N ILE A 234 -11.12 -20.73 6.28
CA ILE A 234 -11.11 -20.05 4.97
C ILE A 234 -12.11 -20.68 4.01
N ILE A 235 -12.86 -19.84 3.30
CA ILE A 235 -13.60 -20.19 2.08
C ILE A 235 -13.12 -19.28 0.95
N PHE A 236 -12.98 -19.82 -0.26
CA PHE A 236 -12.55 -19.08 -1.43
C PHE A 236 -13.42 -19.45 -2.63
N ILE A 237 -14.13 -18.46 -3.16
CA ILE A 237 -15.00 -18.60 -4.33
C ILE A 237 -14.61 -17.62 -5.43
N ARG A 238 -14.99 -17.91 -6.67
CA ARG A 238 -14.82 -17.00 -7.80
C ARG A 238 -16.04 -16.96 -8.72
N GLY A 239 -16.23 -15.82 -9.36
CA GLY A 239 -17.08 -15.64 -10.53
C GLY A 239 -16.21 -15.44 -11.77
N LEU A 240 -16.74 -14.76 -12.78
CA LEU A 240 -16.01 -14.52 -14.03
C LEU A 240 -14.88 -13.48 -13.91
N ARG A 241 -15.12 -12.43 -13.13
CA ARG A 241 -14.21 -11.27 -13.04
C ARG A 241 -13.62 -11.06 -11.65
N THR A 242 -14.26 -11.57 -10.61
CA THR A 242 -13.88 -11.33 -9.22
C THR A 242 -13.81 -12.64 -8.46
N ALA A 243 -13.07 -12.59 -7.36
CA ALA A 243 -12.98 -13.68 -6.41
C ALA A 243 -13.14 -13.13 -5.00
N THR A 244 -13.83 -13.89 -4.15
CA THR A 244 -14.09 -13.52 -2.75
C THR A 244 -13.51 -14.58 -1.83
N ILE A 245 -12.65 -14.14 -0.91
CA ILE A 245 -12.06 -14.98 0.13
C ILE A 245 -12.64 -14.56 1.47
N LEU A 246 -13.22 -15.52 2.17
CA LEU A 246 -13.75 -15.36 3.51
C LEU A 246 -12.79 -15.96 4.53
N ALA A 247 -12.55 -15.25 5.62
CA ALA A 247 -11.83 -15.76 6.78
C ALA A 247 -12.66 -15.60 8.05
N LYS A 248 -12.98 -16.71 8.72
CA LYS A 248 -13.80 -16.72 9.92
C LYS A 248 -12.95 -16.69 11.19
N LYS A 249 -13.36 -15.91 12.21
CA LYS A 249 -12.81 -16.00 13.58
C LYS A 249 -13.36 -17.24 14.28
N GLY A 250 -12.90 -18.41 13.84
CA GLY A 250 -13.40 -19.72 14.23
C GLY A 250 -13.31 -20.71 13.08
N GLU A 251 -13.99 -21.85 13.17
CA GLU A 251 -14.06 -22.84 12.09
C GLU A 251 -15.39 -22.69 11.33
N PHE A 252 -15.36 -22.89 10.00
CA PHE A 252 -16.61 -23.05 9.23
C PHE A 252 -17.22 -24.42 9.54
N THR A 253 -18.53 -24.43 9.78
CA THR A 253 -19.32 -25.62 10.06
C THR A 253 -19.70 -26.33 8.76
N GLN A 254 -20.08 -27.61 8.85
CA GLN A 254 -20.56 -28.34 7.68
C GLN A 254 -21.80 -27.66 7.05
N LYS A 255 -22.68 -27.10 7.87
CA LYS A 255 -23.87 -26.38 7.39
C LYS A 255 -23.48 -25.18 6.52
N GLU A 256 -22.56 -24.35 6.99
CA GLU A 256 -22.07 -23.18 6.24
C GLU A 256 -21.35 -23.57 4.94
N ILE A 257 -20.67 -24.73 4.94
CA ILE A 257 -20.04 -25.27 3.73
C ILE A 257 -21.10 -25.70 2.70
N GLU A 258 -22.18 -26.37 3.13
CA GLU A 258 -23.28 -26.73 2.23
C GLU A 258 -24.02 -25.49 1.71
N GLU A 259 -24.28 -24.49 2.56
CA GLU A 259 -24.85 -23.20 2.15
C GLU A 259 -23.96 -22.48 1.11
N THR A 260 -22.63 -22.56 1.28
CA THR A 260 -21.67 -22.02 0.30
C THR A 260 -21.76 -22.74 -1.04
N LYS A 261 -21.85 -24.07 -1.05
CA LYS A 261 -21.99 -24.86 -2.28
C LYS A 261 -23.29 -24.54 -3.01
N GLU A 262 -24.39 -24.44 -2.26
CA GLU A 262 -25.71 -24.08 -2.81
C GLU A 262 -25.67 -22.66 -3.41
N PHE A 263 -25.14 -21.69 -2.65
CA PHE A 263 -24.94 -20.32 -3.13
C PHE A 263 -24.16 -20.27 -4.46
N CYS A 264 -23.04 -21.00 -4.54
CA CYS A 264 -22.21 -21.05 -5.74
C CYS A 264 -22.94 -21.72 -6.90
N LYS A 265 -23.64 -22.83 -6.65
CA LYS A 265 -24.40 -23.56 -7.68
C LYS A 265 -25.50 -22.70 -8.28
N GLU A 266 -26.29 -22.01 -7.45
CA GLU A 266 -27.36 -21.12 -7.89
C GLU A 266 -26.87 -19.94 -8.73
N ARG A 267 -25.64 -19.47 -8.47
CA ARG A 267 -25.06 -18.28 -9.12
C ARG A 267 -24.00 -18.62 -10.15
N LEU A 268 -23.83 -19.89 -10.50
CA LEU A 268 -22.79 -20.34 -11.43
C LEU A 268 -21.39 -19.82 -11.05
N PHE A 269 -21.13 -19.75 -9.73
CA PHE A 269 -19.82 -19.48 -9.18
C PHE A 269 -19.09 -20.78 -8.88
N GLU A 270 -17.78 -20.67 -8.72
CA GLU A 270 -16.90 -21.80 -8.50
C GLU A 270 -16.29 -21.74 -7.11
N THR A 271 -16.18 -22.90 -6.47
CA THR A 271 -15.46 -23.06 -5.21
C THR A 271 -14.00 -23.42 -5.48
N LEU A 272 -13.09 -22.53 -5.10
CA LEU A 272 -11.65 -22.72 -5.18
C LEU A 272 -11.08 -23.38 -3.91
N PHE A 273 -11.68 -23.07 -2.76
CA PHE A 273 -11.33 -23.68 -1.48
C PHE A 273 -12.50 -23.62 -0.49
N TYR A 274 -12.68 -24.68 0.29
CA TYR A 274 -13.40 -24.68 1.57
C TYR A 274 -12.87 -25.86 2.41
N PRO A 275 -13.11 -25.90 3.72
CA PRO A 275 -12.60 -26.98 4.56
C PRO A 275 -13.12 -28.35 4.12
N GLY A 276 -12.21 -29.24 3.72
CA GLY A 276 -12.56 -30.59 3.26
C GLY A 276 -12.98 -30.71 1.79
N ILE A 277 -12.73 -29.68 0.97
CA ILE A 277 -12.96 -29.73 -0.49
C ILE A 277 -12.22 -30.90 -1.15
N LYS A 278 -12.88 -31.59 -2.08
CA LYS A 278 -12.28 -32.63 -2.92
C LYS A 278 -12.12 -32.13 -4.36
N GLU A 279 -11.23 -32.77 -5.12
CA GLU A 279 -11.03 -32.42 -6.55
C GLU A 279 -12.30 -32.59 -7.39
N GLU A 280 -13.19 -33.51 -6.99
CA GLU A 280 -14.48 -33.74 -7.65
C GLU A 280 -15.46 -32.57 -7.49
N ASP A 281 -15.30 -31.77 -6.43
CA ASP A 281 -16.17 -30.62 -6.15
C ASP A 281 -15.80 -29.40 -7.01
N ASN A 282 -14.67 -29.44 -7.72
CA ASN A 282 -14.29 -28.39 -8.65
C ASN A 282 -14.71 -28.78 -10.09
N LEU A 283 -15.57 -27.94 -10.68
CA LEU A 283 -16.11 -28.13 -12.03
C LEU A 283 -15.04 -28.00 -13.14
N LEU A 284 -13.92 -27.32 -12.86
CA LEU A 284 -12.80 -27.06 -13.78
C LEU A 284 -11.49 -27.63 -13.20
N LYS A 285 -11.35 -28.95 -13.28
CA LYS A 285 -10.28 -29.75 -12.68
C LYS A 285 -8.83 -29.34 -13.05
N GLU A 286 -8.65 -28.53 -14.09
CA GLU A 286 -7.34 -28.05 -14.58
C GLU A 286 -7.09 -26.57 -14.29
N GLU A 287 -7.91 -25.95 -13.44
CA GLU A 287 -7.75 -24.53 -13.17
C GLU A 287 -6.55 -24.22 -12.26
N THR A 288 -5.69 -23.33 -12.73
CA THR A 288 -4.49 -22.85 -12.02
C THR A 288 -4.84 -22.30 -10.63
N TYR A 289 -5.99 -21.65 -10.45
CA TYR A 289 -6.44 -21.14 -9.16
C TYR A 289 -6.70 -22.24 -8.14
N PHE A 290 -7.39 -23.33 -8.51
CA PHE A 290 -7.73 -24.40 -7.59
C PHE A 290 -6.46 -25.06 -7.03
N GLN A 291 -5.58 -25.52 -7.91
CA GLN A 291 -4.34 -26.18 -7.51
C GLN A 291 -3.43 -25.27 -6.68
N ALA A 292 -3.32 -23.99 -7.06
CA ALA A 292 -2.53 -23.01 -6.32
C ALA A 292 -3.12 -22.76 -4.92
N SER A 293 -4.45 -22.70 -4.79
CA SER A 293 -5.13 -22.48 -3.51
C SER A 293 -4.88 -23.62 -2.53
N GLN A 294 -4.97 -24.87 -3.00
CA GLN A 294 -4.65 -26.06 -2.19
C GLN A 294 -3.19 -26.05 -1.71
N LYS A 295 -2.24 -25.74 -2.61
CA LYS A 295 -0.81 -25.69 -2.28
C LYS A 295 -0.47 -24.58 -1.29
N ILE A 296 -1.12 -23.42 -1.40
CA ILE A 296 -0.93 -22.31 -0.45
C ILE A 296 -1.42 -22.69 0.93
N ILE A 297 -2.58 -23.33 1.06
CA ILE A 297 -3.13 -23.66 2.38
C ILE A 297 -2.43 -24.87 3.01
N SER A 298 -1.95 -25.82 2.20
CA SER A 298 -1.27 -27.03 2.67
C SER A 298 0.17 -26.82 3.15
N LYS A 299 0.79 -27.91 3.63
CA LYS A 299 2.20 -27.97 4.04
C LYS A 299 3.20 -27.80 2.89
N ASP A 300 2.78 -27.94 1.63
CA ASP A 300 3.66 -27.81 0.44
C ASP A 300 3.88 -26.35 0.00
N ARG A 301 3.36 -25.40 0.78
CA ARG A 301 3.43 -23.96 0.52
C ARG A 301 4.83 -23.47 0.13
N GLU A 302 5.87 -23.83 0.88
CA GLU A 302 7.23 -23.32 0.64
C GLU A 302 7.79 -23.75 -0.72
N ASN A 303 7.56 -25.00 -1.11
CA ASN A 303 7.96 -25.50 -2.42
C ASN A 303 7.20 -24.79 -3.52
N PHE A 304 5.87 -24.66 -3.37
CA PHE A 304 5.05 -23.93 -4.32
C PHE A 304 5.53 -22.49 -4.54
N LEU A 305 5.78 -21.75 -3.44
CA LEU A 305 6.25 -20.36 -3.49
C LEU A 305 7.60 -20.20 -4.21
N LYS A 306 8.48 -21.19 -4.10
CA LYS A 306 9.80 -21.18 -4.73
C LYS A 306 9.72 -21.24 -6.26
N PHE A 307 8.80 -22.05 -6.78
CA PHE A 307 8.63 -22.27 -8.23
C PHE A 307 7.55 -21.39 -8.86
N TYR A 308 6.67 -20.78 -8.05
CA TYR A 308 5.64 -19.88 -8.57
C TYR A 308 6.27 -18.62 -9.21
N PRO A 309 5.86 -18.23 -10.43
CA PRO A 309 6.50 -17.14 -11.17
C PRO A 309 6.38 -15.77 -10.50
N PHE A 310 5.41 -15.56 -9.60
CA PHE A 310 5.13 -14.27 -8.96
C PHE A 310 5.41 -14.25 -7.45
N ASN A 311 5.74 -13.06 -6.92
CA ASN A 311 5.89 -12.81 -5.49
C ASN A 311 4.53 -12.65 -4.82
N ILE A 312 4.05 -13.76 -4.25
CA ILE A 312 2.81 -13.82 -3.49
C ILE A 312 3.04 -13.92 -1.98
N SER A 313 4.25 -13.58 -1.49
CA SER A 313 4.55 -13.58 -0.06
C SER A 313 3.79 -12.45 0.67
N PRO A 314 3.25 -12.70 1.88
CA PRO A 314 2.54 -11.71 2.68
C PRO A 314 3.42 -10.48 2.93
N PRO A 315 2.97 -9.27 2.55
CA PRO A 315 3.67 -8.06 2.92
C PRO A 315 3.45 -7.76 4.41
N ILE A 316 4.38 -7.02 5.00
CA ILE A 316 4.36 -6.61 6.41
C ILE A 316 4.45 -5.09 6.49
N ASP A 317 4.15 -4.50 7.65
CA ASP A 317 4.21 -3.03 7.83
C ASP A 317 5.60 -2.43 7.53
N ASP A 318 6.69 -3.22 7.63
CA ASP A 318 8.04 -2.77 7.26
C ASP A 318 8.31 -2.76 5.75
N SER A 319 7.45 -3.41 4.95
CA SER A 319 7.51 -3.44 3.48
C SER A 319 6.08 -3.61 2.91
N PRO A 320 5.24 -2.57 2.99
CA PRO A 320 3.80 -2.63 2.72
C PRO A 320 3.46 -2.59 1.21
N TYR A 321 4.22 -3.30 0.37
CA TYR A 321 4.08 -3.29 -1.09
C TYR A 321 3.28 -4.51 -1.57
N PHE A 322 1.96 -4.47 -1.39
CA PHE A 322 1.08 -5.60 -1.77
C PHE A 322 1.12 -5.89 -3.27
N PHE A 323 1.11 -4.86 -4.12
CA PHE A 323 1.08 -5.02 -5.58
C PHE A 323 2.44 -5.32 -6.22
N HIS A 324 3.47 -5.58 -5.43
CA HIS A 324 4.77 -6.06 -5.91
C HIS A 324 4.77 -7.59 -6.06
N PHE A 325 4.54 -8.05 -7.30
CA PHE A 325 4.52 -9.46 -7.71
C PHE A 325 5.75 -9.84 -8.56
N PHE A 326 6.55 -8.89 -9.04
CA PHE A 326 7.70 -9.20 -9.86
C PHE A 326 8.77 -10.03 -9.09
N LYS A 327 9.30 -11.07 -9.75
CA LYS A 327 10.40 -11.89 -9.26
C LYS A 327 11.52 -11.93 -10.30
N TRP A 328 12.69 -11.41 -9.95
CA TRP A 328 13.88 -11.45 -10.82
C TRP A 328 14.27 -12.86 -11.29
N LYS A 329 14.10 -13.87 -10.43
CA LYS A 329 14.40 -15.27 -10.75
C LYS A 329 13.47 -15.84 -11.83
N SER A 330 12.28 -15.28 -11.99
CA SER A 330 11.28 -15.70 -12.98
C SER A 330 11.47 -15.02 -14.34
N LEU A 331 12.30 -13.98 -14.43
CA LEU A 331 12.49 -13.21 -15.66
C LEU A 331 12.94 -14.09 -16.85
N PRO A 332 13.92 -15.01 -16.71
CA PRO A 332 14.31 -15.87 -17.83
C PRO A 332 13.18 -16.81 -18.29
N LEU A 333 12.34 -17.26 -17.35
CA LEU A 333 11.16 -18.08 -17.68
C LEU A 333 10.14 -17.25 -18.44
N LEU A 334 9.77 -16.06 -17.94
CA LEU A 334 8.81 -15.16 -18.59
C LEU A 334 9.25 -14.77 -20.01
N LEU A 335 10.53 -14.46 -20.22
CA LEU A 335 11.08 -14.14 -21.53
C LEU A 335 11.03 -15.34 -22.51
N ARG A 336 11.15 -16.57 -22.00
CA ARG A 336 11.11 -17.79 -22.83
C ARG A 336 9.69 -18.24 -23.13
N THR A 337 8.79 -18.18 -22.15
CA THR A 337 7.44 -18.76 -22.25
C THR A 337 6.44 -17.80 -22.87
N ALA A 338 6.59 -16.48 -22.66
CA ALA A 338 5.58 -15.50 -23.04
C ALA A 338 5.97 -14.58 -24.21
N GLY A 339 7.08 -14.81 -24.92
CA GLY A 339 7.39 -14.11 -26.18
C GLY A 339 7.25 -12.58 -26.12
N LYS A 340 6.31 -11.97 -26.86
CA LYS A 340 5.92 -10.55 -26.75
C LYS A 340 4.73 -10.31 -25.78
N GLU A 341 4.04 -11.37 -25.36
CA GLU A 341 2.88 -11.35 -24.46
C GLU A 341 3.26 -11.28 -22.98
N TRP A 342 4.55 -11.31 -22.63
CA TRP A 342 5.01 -11.05 -21.26
C TRP A 342 4.80 -9.60 -20.82
N ILE A 343 4.70 -8.67 -21.78
CA ILE A 343 4.70 -7.20 -21.57
C ILE A 343 3.56 -6.72 -20.66
N PRO A 344 2.30 -7.17 -20.80
CA PRO A 344 1.21 -6.81 -19.89
C PRO A 344 1.37 -7.39 -18.48
N PHE A 345 2.21 -8.41 -18.30
CA PHE A 345 2.45 -9.03 -16.98
C PHE A 345 3.57 -8.34 -16.19
N LEU A 346 4.35 -7.44 -16.80
CA LEU A 346 5.26 -6.61 -16.01
C LEU A 346 4.51 -5.49 -15.31
N GLU A 347 4.81 -5.35 -14.04
CA GLU A 347 4.54 -4.14 -13.28
C GLU A 347 5.35 -2.99 -13.89
N TRP A 348 4.73 -2.25 -14.81
CA TRP A 348 5.32 -1.08 -15.45
C TRP A 348 5.91 -0.10 -14.45
N GLY A 349 5.31 0.08 -13.27
CA GLY A 349 5.84 0.89 -12.19
C GLY A 349 7.25 0.45 -11.77
N TYR A 350 7.50 -0.85 -11.62
CA TYR A 350 8.81 -1.36 -11.23
C TYR A 350 9.84 -1.24 -12.37
N ILE A 351 9.44 -1.47 -13.63
CA ILE A 351 10.31 -1.23 -14.79
C ILE A 351 10.66 0.25 -14.90
N VAL A 352 9.67 1.13 -14.82
CA VAL A 352 9.84 2.59 -14.89
C VAL A 352 10.75 3.04 -13.77
N LEU A 353 10.66 2.46 -12.57
CA LEU A 353 11.57 2.75 -11.46
C LEU A 353 13.02 2.36 -11.80
N ILE A 354 13.26 1.16 -12.35
CA ILE A 354 14.60 0.72 -12.76
C ILE A 354 15.13 1.56 -13.93
N ALA A 355 14.29 1.88 -14.90
CA ALA A 355 14.64 2.74 -16.03
C ALA A 355 15.00 4.15 -15.55
N THR A 356 14.24 4.70 -14.60
CA THR A 356 14.52 5.99 -13.96
C THR A 356 15.82 5.94 -13.16
N LEU A 357 16.10 4.85 -12.44
CA LEU A 357 17.39 4.65 -11.76
C LEU A 357 18.54 4.62 -12.77
N SER A 358 18.37 3.90 -13.88
CA SER A 358 19.36 3.80 -14.94
C SER A 358 19.61 5.15 -15.60
N GLN A 359 18.54 5.90 -15.90
CA GLN A 359 18.60 7.26 -16.41
C GLN A 359 19.30 8.19 -15.42
N ALA A 360 18.99 8.12 -14.13
CA ALA A 360 19.63 8.91 -13.09
C ALA A 360 21.12 8.59 -12.95
N LEU A 361 21.51 7.31 -13.04
CA LEU A 361 22.91 6.88 -13.04
C LEU A 361 23.67 7.41 -14.25
N VAL A 362 23.13 7.23 -15.47
CA VAL A 362 23.74 7.71 -16.72
C VAL A 362 23.86 9.24 -16.70
N SER A 363 22.79 9.93 -16.31
CA SER A 363 22.78 11.40 -16.20
C SER A 363 23.77 11.88 -15.15
N SER A 364 23.87 11.20 -14.00
CA SER A 364 24.83 11.55 -12.95
C SER A 364 26.28 11.34 -13.41
N ILE A 365 26.57 10.23 -14.11
CA ILE A 365 27.88 9.99 -14.71
C ILE A 365 28.21 11.10 -15.70
N PHE A 366 27.27 11.47 -16.57
CA PHE A 366 27.47 12.55 -17.53
C PHE A 366 27.69 13.90 -16.84
N LEU A 367 26.84 14.29 -15.90
CA LEU A 367 26.92 15.56 -15.18
C LEU A 367 28.18 15.68 -14.30
N ILE A 368 28.69 14.57 -13.77
CA ILE A 368 29.92 14.55 -12.98
C ILE A 368 31.16 14.49 -13.89
N LEU A 369 31.17 13.66 -14.94
CA LEU A 369 32.35 13.47 -15.77
C LEU A 369 32.52 14.54 -16.86
N LEU A 370 31.44 15.10 -17.41
CA LEU A 370 31.50 16.09 -18.48
C LEU A 370 32.30 17.35 -18.07
N PRO A 371 32.03 18.00 -16.92
CA PRO A 371 32.80 19.18 -16.56
C PRO A 371 34.25 18.83 -16.16
N LEU A 372 34.52 17.60 -15.69
CA LEU A 372 35.90 17.11 -15.43
C LEU A 372 36.67 16.97 -16.75
N PHE A 373 36.02 16.48 -17.80
CA PHE A 373 36.61 16.35 -19.12
C PHE A 373 36.89 17.72 -19.76
N LEU A 374 35.91 18.64 -19.71
CA LEU A 374 36.02 19.99 -20.28
C LEU A 374 37.03 20.86 -19.51
N CYS A 375 37.12 20.71 -18.18
CA CYS A 375 38.03 21.48 -17.33
C CYS A 375 39.34 20.75 -17.00
N ARG A 376 39.69 19.66 -17.73
CA ARG A 376 40.81 18.75 -17.42
C ARG A 376 42.16 19.44 -17.27
N LYS A 377 42.39 20.56 -17.96
CA LYS A 377 43.64 21.35 -17.86
C LYS A 377 43.75 22.19 -16.58
N ARG A 378 42.61 22.52 -15.94
CA ARG A 378 42.53 23.34 -14.72
C ARG A 378 42.33 22.51 -13.46
N PHE A 379 41.92 21.24 -13.59
CA PHE A 379 41.52 20.42 -12.45
C PHE A 379 42.18 19.03 -12.46
N ARG A 380 43.23 18.84 -11.64
CA ARG A 380 43.89 17.54 -11.44
C ARG A 380 43.34 16.85 -10.20
N ILE A 381 42.81 15.64 -10.35
CA ILE A 381 42.28 14.83 -9.23
C ILE A 381 43.46 14.30 -8.41
N THR A 382 43.56 14.71 -7.15
CA THR A 382 44.51 14.15 -6.17
C THR A 382 43.78 13.26 -5.18
N ARG A 383 44.52 12.46 -4.40
CA ARG A 383 43.94 11.53 -3.39
C ARG A 383 43.06 12.25 -2.36
N LYS A 384 43.40 13.49 -1.97
CA LYS A 384 42.60 14.33 -1.08
C LYS A 384 41.28 14.79 -1.74
N LYS A 385 41.32 15.19 -3.02
CA LYS A 385 40.13 15.58 -3.81
C LYS A 385 39.16 14.41 -4.00
N GLY A 386 39.69 13.20 -4.26
CA GLY A 386 38.86 11.98 -4.34
C GLY A 386 38.17 11.63 -3.01
N GLY A 387 38.81 11.90 -1.87
CA GLY A 387 38.20 11.76 -0.55
C GLY A 387 36.99 12.67 -0.35
N SER A 388 37.04 13.89 -0.89
CA SER A 388 35.90 14.83 -0.88
C SER A 388 34.73 14.30 -1.68
N PHE A 389 34.98 13.79 -2.89
CA PHE A 389 33.92 13.24 -3.72
C PHE A 389 33.24 12.04 -3.04
N LEU A 390 34.02 11.11 -2.51
CA LEU A 390 33.47 9.97 -1.77
C LEU A 390 32.65 10.41 -0.55
N TYR A 391 33.13 11.39 0.21
CA TYR A 391 32.41 11.93 1.36
C TYR A 391 31.03 12.49 0.96
N PHE A 392 30.98 13.37 -0.04
CA PHE A 392 29.72 14.02 -0.46
C PHE A 392 28.75 13.06 -1.16
N SER A 393 29.26 12.06 -1.89
CA SER A 393 28.46 10.95 -2.43
C SER A 393 27.80 10.14 -1.32
N LEU A 394 28.59 9.68 -0.33
CA LEU A 394 28.08 8.91 0.80
C LEU A 394 27.06 9.71 1.61
N LEU A 395 27.33 11.00 1.83
CA LEU A 395 26.46 11.88 2.59
C LEU A 395 25.09 12.06 1.93
N GLY A 396 25.07 12.37 0.62
CA GLY A 396 23.82 12.55 -0.12
C GLY A 396 23.02 11.27 -0.14
N PHE A 397 23.70 10.14 -0.33
CA PHE A 397 23.04 8.84 -0.32
C PHE A 397 22.46 8.48 1.05
N SER A 398 23.23 8.63 2.13
CA SER A 398 22.79 8.27 3.47
C SER A 398 21.68 9.19 3.99
N PHE A 399 21.71 10.48 3.65
CA PHE A 399 20.66 11.44 4.00
C PHE A 399 19.32 11.04 3.39
N MET A 400 19.28 10.86 2.06
CA MET A 400 18.04 10.53 1.36
C MET A 400 17.49 9.15 1.75
N LEU A 401 18.35 8.15 2.02
CA LEU A 401 17.88 6.85 2.50
C LEU A 401 17.17 6.97 3.87
N LEU A 402 17.76 7.70 4.83
CA LEU A 402 17.12 7.90 6.13
C LEU A 402 15.81 8.69 5.97
N GLU A 403 15.85 9.81 5.26
CA GLU A 403 14.68 10.66 5.02
C GLU A 403 13.51 9.86 4.46
N MET A 404 13.74 9.12 3.37
CA MET A 404 12.70 8.30 2.74
C MET A 404 12.16 7.23 3.69
N ALA A 405 13.02 6.52 4.42
CA ALA A 405 12.57 5.49 5.35
C ALA A 405 11.73 6.05 6.51
N PHE A 406 12.07 7.23 7.03
CA PHE A 406 11.28 7.89 8.08
C PHE A 406 9.96 8.45 7.55
N ILE A 407 9.93 9.04 6.35
CA ILE A 407 8.68 9.44 5.69
C ILE A 407 7.71 8.25 5.70
N GLN A 408 8.15 7.09 5.22
CA GLN A 408 7.29 5.91 5.14
C GLN A 408 6.81 5.41 6.51
N LYS A 409 7.69 5.33 7.51
CA LYS A 409 7.29 4.88 8.85
C LYS A 409 6.27 5.79 9.53
N PHE A 410 6.35 7.11 9.31
CA PHE A 410 5.44 8.07 9.93
C PHE A 410 4.12 8.26 9.14
N VAL A 411 4.05 7.88 7.86
CA VAL A 411 2.80 7.86 7.09
C VAL A 411 1.73 6.99 7.78
N LEU A 412 2.09 5.78 8.20
CA LEU A 412 1.18 4.90 8.95
C LEU A 412 0.72 5.55 10.27
N PHE A 413 1.64 6.17 11.00
CA PHE A 413 1.34 6.79 12.29
C PHE A 413 0.37 7.97 12.17
N LEU A 414 0.59 8.85 11.20
CA LEU A 414 -0.24 10.02 10.95
C LEU A 414 -1.58 9.68 10.25
N SER A 415 -1.71 8.45 9.74
CA SER A 415 -2.95 7.90 9.15
C SER A 415 -3.49 8.75 7.98
N HIS A 416 -2.59 9.45 7.27
CA HIS A 416 -2.92 10.21 6.06
C HIS A 416 -1.67 10.46 5.20
N PRO A 417 -1.50 9.76 4.05
CA PRO A 417 -0.27 9.80 3.27
C PRO A 417 0.17 11.21 2.83
N LEU A 418 -0.76 12.00 2.25
CA LEU A 418 -0.42 13.31 1.67
C LEU A 418 0.04 14.32 2.75
N TYR A 419 -0.75 14.50 3.80
CA TYR A 419 -0.38 15.39 4.90
C TYR A 419 0.85 14.90 5.67
N ALA A 420 1.01 13.58 5.83
CA ALA A 420 2.18 13.02 6.49
C ALA A 420 3.46 13.35 5.74
N THR A 421 3.53 13.04 4.45
CA THR A 421 4.72 13.30 3.62
C THR A 421 5.08 14.79 3.63
N GLY A 422 4.10 15.68 3.42
CA GLY A 422 4.32 17.13 3.44
C GLY A 422 4.84 17.64 4.80
N PHE A 423 4.24 17.17 5.90
CA PHE A 423 4.66 17.56 7.26
C PHE A 423 6.06 17.04 7.61
N ILE A 424 6.34 15.77 7.33
CA ILE A 424 7.62 15.13 7.64
C ILE A 424 8.76 15.79 6.86
N LEU A 425 8.57 16.03 5.55
CA LEU A 425 9.54 16.73 4.72
C LEU A 425 9.82 18.14 5.27
N THR A 426 8.76 18.88 5.61
CA THR A 426 8.88 20.23 6.21
C THR A 426 9.68 20.18 7.51
N CYS A 427 9.40 19.20 8.38
CA CYS A 427 10.13 19.00 9.62
C CYS A 427 11.62 18.72 9.37
N ILE A 428 11.94 17.75 8.50
CA ILE A 428 13.31 17.37 8.18
C ILE A 428 14.09 18.55 7.62
N LEU A 429 13.50 19.32 6.70
CA LEU A 429 14.12 20.50 6.10
C LEU A 429 14.36 21.64 7.10
N ILE A 430 13.38 21.96 7.97
CA ILE A 430 13.53 23.01 8.99
C ILE A 430 14.65 22.66 9.96
N PHE A 431 14.62 21.45 10.55
CA PHE A 431 15.60 21.08 11.57
C PHE A 431 16.99 20.82 10.99
N SER A 432 17.10 20.26 9.79
CA SER A 432 18.39 20.16 9.10
C SER A 432 18.97 21.54 8.73
N GLY A 433 18.12 22.51 8.39
CA GLY A 433 18.52 23.91 8.23
C GLY A 433 19.06 24.53 9.52
N LEU A 434 18.37 24.31 10.66
CA LEU A 434 18.82 24.75 11.98
C LEU A 434 20.16 24.09 12.38
N GLY A 435 20.29 22.78 12.12
CA GLY A 435 21.54 22.04 12.30
C GLY A 435 22.69 22.65 11.49
N SER A 436 22.43 22.97 10.22
CA SER A 436 23.40 23.61 9.34
C SER A 436 23.88 24.95 9.89
N CYS A 437 22.99 25.76 10.46
CA CYS A 437 23.33 27.04 11.11
C CYS A 437 24.17 26.85 12.38
N TYR A 438 23.90 25.79 13.14
CA TYR A 438 24.62 25.47 14.38
C TYR A 438 25.97 24.77 14.14
N ALA A 439 26.23 24.32 12.91
CA ALA A 439 27.33 23.43 12.59
C ALA A 439 28.71 23.90 13.10
N LYS A 440 29.02 25.20 13.01
CA LYS A 440 30.30 25.79 13.47
C LYS A 440 30.48 25.78 14.99
N LYS A 441 29.39 25.69 15.76
CA LYS A 441 29.40 25.71 17.23
C LYS A 441 29.59 24.31 17.84
N LEU A 442 29.43 23.24 17.06
CA LEU A 442 29.49 21.87 17.57
C LEU A 442 30.95 21.39 17.75
N LYS A 443 31.34 21.15 19.00
CA LYS A 443 32.63 20.53 19.33
C LYS A 443 32.68 19.09 18.78
N GLY A 444 33.76 18.75 18.08
CA GLY A 444 33.93 17.47 17.38
C GLY A 444 33.32 17.42 15.97
N GLY A 445 32.55 18.43 15.57
CA GLY A 445 32.07 18.64 14.19
C GLY A 445 31.39 17.41 13.59
N ILE A 446 31.86 16.99 12.41
CA ILE A 446 31.28 15.90 11.60
C ILE A 446 31.19 14.57 12.37
N ILE A 447 32.21 14.23 13.19
CA ILE A 447 32.25 12.93 13.88
C ILE A 447 31.16 12.87 14.95
N THR A 448 31.04 13.92 15.76
CA THR A 448 30.00 14.00 16.81
C THR A 448 28.59 14.02 16.21
N SER A 449 28.38 14.73 15.10
CA SER A 449 27.08 14.71 14.42
C SER A 449 26.74 13.32 13.86
N VAL A 450 27.68 12.66 13.17
CA VAL A 450 27.45 11.31 12.64
C VAL A 450 27.21 10.30 13.77
N PHE A 451 27.99 10.36 14.85
CA PHE A 451 27.76 9.51 16.02
C PHE A 451 26.36 9.70 16.60
N SER A 452 25.88 10.95 16.68
CA SER A 452 24.53 11.27 17.16
C SER A 452 23.45 10.73 16.22
N ILE A 453 23.63 10.87 14.90
CA ILE A 453 22.72 10.29 13.89
C ILE A 453 22.63 8.77 14.06
N ILE A 454 23.77 8.10 14.19
CA ILE A 454 23.84 6.64 14.37
C ILE A 454 23.13 6.23 15.66
N LEU A 455 23.44 6.88 16.79
CA LEU A 455 22.85 6.57 18.09
C LEU A 455 21.32 6.72 18.07
N ILE A 456 20.82 7.84 17.53
CA ILE A 456 19.39 8.12 17.43
C ILE A 456 18.72 7.13 16.46
N SER A 457 19.35 6.82 15.32
CA SER A 457 18.79 5.88 14.35
C SER A 457 18.72 4.45 14.89
N ILE A 458 19.74 4.00 15.65
CA ILE A 458 19.71 2.70 16.35
C ILE A 458 18.62 2.69 17.41
N PHE A 459 18.49 3.77 18.19
CA PHE A 459 17.39 3.91 19.14
C PHE A 459 16.03 3.78 18.45
N TYR A 460 15.81 4.45 17.31
CA TYR A 460 14.56 4.32 16.55
C TYR A 460 14.34 2.96 15.92
N LEU A 461 15.38 2.26 15.46
CA LEU A 461 15.25 0.88 14.97
C LEU A 461 14.64 -0.05 16.03
N LEU A 462 14.97 0.16 17.31
CA LEU A 462 14.51 -0.67 18.42
C LEU A 462 13.19 -0.19 19.03
N SER A 463 13.00 1.13 19.14
CA SER A 463 11.93 1.72 19.96
C SER A 463 10.80 2.37 19.15
N LEU A 464 11.01 2.70 17.87
CA LEU A 464 10.02 3.49 17.12
C LEU A 464 8.71 2.74 16.91
N LYS A 465 8.76 1.45 16.52
CA LYS A 465 7.55 0.63 16.32
C LYS A 465 6.65 0.61 17.58
N PRO A 466 7.15 0.22 18.77
CA PRO A 466 6.31 0.20 19.97
C PRO A 466 5.82 1.59 20.40
N ILE A 467 6.65 2.64 20.26
CA ILE A 467 6.24 4.03 20.55
C ILE A 467 5.08 4.44 19.65
N LEU A 468 5.25 4.32 18.33
CA LEU A 468 4.21 4.72 17.38
C LEU A 468 2.94 3.90 17.59
N SER A 469 3.05 2.57 17.79
CA SER A 469 1.88 1.73 18.02
C SER A 469 1.10 2.09 19.29
N HIS A 470 1.80 2.48 20.36
CA HIS A 470 1.15 2.89 21.60
C HIS A 470 0.34 4.19 21.41
N PHE A 471 0.88 5.13 20.65
CA PHE A 471 0.24 6.43 20.40
C PHE A 471 -0.62 6.48 19.12
N LEU A 472 -0.79 5.36 18.40
CA LEU A 472 -1.62 5.29 17.19
C LEU A 472 -3.05 5.78 17.45
N ASN A 473 -3.54 5.60 18.68
CA ASN A 473 -4.92 5.92 19.02
C ASN A 473 -5.18 7.39 19.37
N PHE A 474 -4.11 8.18 19.52
CA PHE A 474 -4.22 9.57 19.97
C PHE A 474 -4.75 10.51 18.88
N PRO A 475 -5.23 11.72 19.26
CA PRO A 475 -5.65 12.75 18.31
C PRO A 475 -4.52 13.20 17.38
N LEU A 476 -4.87 13.64 16.17
CA LEU A 476 -3.91 14.04 15.14
C LEU A 476 -2.92 15.11 15.63
N ILE A 477 -3.38 16.09 16.40
CA ILE A 477 -2.54 17.17 16.94
C ILE A 477 -1.42 16.61 17.81
N PHE A 478 -1.73 15.64 18.69
CA PHE A 478 -0.72 15.00 19.52
C PHE A 478 0.29 14.22 18.66
N LYS A 479 -0.18 13.50 17.65
CA LYS A 479 0.68 12.77 16.72
C LYS A 479 1.64 13.71 15.99
N ILE A 480 1.17 14.88 15.55
CA ILE A 480 2.00 15.92 14.91
C ILE A 480 3.13 16.36 15.84
N PHE A 481 2.82 16.70 17.10
CA PHE A 481 3.85 17.11 18.07
C PHE A 481 4.82 15.99 18.41
N LEU A 482 4.35 14.75 18.56
CA LEU A 482 5.22 13.60 18.80
C LEU A 482 6.14 13.33 17.61
N SER A 483 5.61 13.38 16.38
CA SER A 483 6.40 13.27 15.15
C SER A 483 7.45 14.36 15.05
N LEU A 484 7.10 15.61 15.36
CA LEU A 484 8.04 16.74 15.42
C LEU A 484 9.17 16.45 16.43
N PHE A 485 8.81 16.04 17.64
CA PHE A 485 9.74 15.75 18.73
C PHE A 485 10.70 14.59 18.39
N LEU A 486 10.21 13.56 17.72
CA LEU A 486 11.04 12.43 17.29
C LEU A 486 11.91 12.77 16.07
N LEU A 487 11.41 13.55 15.12
CA LEU A 487 12.19 13.87 13.91
C LEU A 487 13.20 14.99 14.12
N ALA A 488 12.92 15.95 15.00
CA ALA A 488 13.75 17.14 15.19
C ALA A 488 15.21 16.85 15.56
N PRO A 489 15.52 16.01 16.58
CA PRO A 489 16.90 15.76 16.97
C PRO A 489 17.71 15.08 15.85
N LEU A 490 17.12 14.06 15.22
CA LEU A 490 17.76 13.34 14.12
C LEU A 490 18.05 14.28 12.94
N SER A 491 17.04 15.04 12.52
CA SER A 491 17.13 15.96 11.38
C SER A 491 18.13 17.09 11.65
N PHE A 492 18.17 17.60 12.88
CA PHE A 492 19.15 18.59 13.31
C PHE A 492 20.58 18.09 13.13
N PHE A 493 20.90 16.88 13.62
CA PHE A 493 22.24 16.33 13.44
C PHE A 493 22.54 15.96 11.97
N MET A 494 21.53 15.53 11.19
CA MET A 494 21.67 15.27 9.74
C MET A 494 22.06 16.52 8.95
N GLY A 495 21.69 17.72 9.39
CA GLY A 495 22.04 18.99 8.73
C GLY A 495 23.48 19.47 8.95
N ILE A 496 24.18 18.97 9.97
CA ILE A 496 25.51 19.48 10.38
C ILE A 496 26.66 19.04 9.44
N PRO A 497 26.74 17.77 8.99
CA PRO A 497 27.87 17.28 8.21
C PRO A 497 28.15 18.07 6.92
N PHE A 498 27.10 18.39 6.15
CA PHE A 498 27.24 19.01 4.83
C PHE A 498 28.01 20.36 4.85
N PRO A 499 27.59 21.38 5.63
CA PRO A 499 28.30 22.66 5.67
C PRO A 499 29.72 22.54 6.25
N LEU A 500 29.96 21.66 7.23
CA LEU A 500 31.31 21.42 7.75
C LEU A 500 32.21 20.74 6.72
N GLY A 501 31.68 19.79 5.97
CA GLY A 501 32.38 19.15 4.87
C GLY A 501 32.74 20.16 3.78
N LEU A 502 31.85 21.11 3.51
CA LEU A 502 32.07 22.15 2.50
C LEU A 502 33.15 23.15 2.94
N GLU A 503 33.15 23.54 4.21
CA GLU A 503 34.22 24.37 4.78
C GLU A 503 35.59 23.67 4.70
N ARG A 504 35.66 22.38 5.03
CA ARG A 504 36.90 21.60 4.93
C ARG A 504 37.36 21.42 3.47
N ALA A 505 36.44 21.13 2.55
CA ALA A 505 36.76 21.02 1.13
C ALA A 505 37.25 22.36 0.54
N GLY A 506 36.62 23.47 0.93
CA GLY A 506 37.03 24.82 0.50
C GLY A 506 38.43 25.21 0.99
N ARG A 507 38.83 24.77 2.19
CA ARG A 507 40.21 24.94 2.68
C ARG A 507 41.26 24.17 1.87
N ILE A 508 40.86 23.06 1.22
CA ILE A 508 41.76 22.27 0.37
C ILE A 508 41.89 22.94 -1.01
N ASP A 509 40.76 23.30 -1.62
CA ASP A 509 40.68 23.97 -2.92
C ASP A 509 39.27 24.55 -3.09
N GLU A 510 39.14 25.87 -3.21
CA GLU A 510 37.84 26.54 -3.40
C GLU A 510 37.10 26.03 -4.65
N ASN A 511 37.85 25.57 -5.66
CA ASN A 511 37.25 25.01 -6.87
C ASN A 511 36.52 23.68 -6.61
N LEU A 512 36.71 23.02 -5.46
CA LEU A 512 35.97 21.80 -5.09
C LEU A 512 34.52 22.08 -4.67
N ILE A 513 34.20 23.31 -4.25
CA ILE A 513 32.88 23.62 -3.67
C ILE A 513 31.73 23.28 -4.64
N PRO A 514 31.74 23.74 -5.90
CA PRO A 514 30.69 23.39 -6.87
C PRO A 514 30.63 21.89 -7.17
N TRP A 515 31.79 21.21 -7.18
CA TRP A 515 31.88 19.76 -7.40
C TRP A 515 31.21 18.97 -6.28
N CYS A 516 31.53 19.31 -5.03
CA CYS A 516 30.96 18.69 -3.85
C CYS A 516 29.43 18.84 -3.82
N TRP A 517 28.93 20.01 -4.19
CA TRP A 517 27.50 20.30 -4.30
C TRP A 517 26.82 19.46 -5.39
N GLY A 518 27.39 19.43 -6.60
CA GLY A 518 26.85 18.67 -7.73
C GLY A 518 26.87 17.15 -7.51
N ILE A 519 27.96 16.60 -6.95
CA ILE A 519 28.07 15.17 -6.64
C ILE A 519 27.05 14.78 -5.57
N ASN A 520 26.90 15.58 -4.51
CA ASN A 520 25.91 15.33 -3.48
C ASN A 520 24.49 15.31 -4.05
N GLY A 521 24.14 16.29 -4.91
CA GLY A 521 22.85 16.35 -5.59
C GLY A 521 22.58 15.13 -6.46
N CYS A 522 23.55 14.70 -7.27
CA CYS A 522 23.42 13.50 -8.11
C CYS A 522 23.16 12.23 -7.28
N PHE A 523 23.95 12.03 -6.22
CA PHE A 523 23.79 10.86 -5.35
C PHE A 523 22.49 10.92 -4.54
N SER A 524 21.97 12.10 -4.22
CA SER A 524 20.68 12.25 -3.56
C SER A 524 19.52 11.81 -4.46
N VAL A 525 19.54 12.16 -5.76
CA VAL A 525 18.54 11.68 -6.73
C VAL A 525 18.61 10.15 -6.89
N ILE A 526 19.82 9.61 -7.06
CA ILE A 526 20.02 8.15 -7.15
C ILE A 526 19.51 7.45 -5.88
N ALA A 527 19.82 7.99 -4.71
CA ALA A 527 19.44 7.40 -3.44
C ALA A 527 17.94 7.47 -3.17
N THR A 528 17.24 8.51 -3.64
CA THR A 528 15.79 8.60 -3.51
C THR A 528 15.10 7.46 -4.26
N ILE A 529 15.53 7.21 -5.49
CA ILE A 529 15.01 6.10 -6.32
C ILE A 529 15.45 4.74 -5.73
N GLY A 530 16.73 4.65 -5.33
CA GLY A 530 17.30 3.46 -4.72
C GLY A 530 16.64 3.09 -3.39
N ALA A 531 16.22 4.08 -2.60
CA ALA A 531 15.50 3.87 -1.35
C ALA A 531 14.21 3.09 -1.60
N VAL A 532 13.40 3.50 -2.57
CA VAL A 532 12.14 2.80 -2.91
C VAL A 532 12.42 1.34 -3.27
N ILE A 533 13.42 1.07 -4.11
CA ILE A 533 13.82 -0.30 -4.48
C ILE A 533 14.24 -1.11 -3.24
N LEU A 534 15.06 -0.52 -2.37
CA LEU A 534 15.54 -1.19 -1.15
C LEU A 534 14.39 -1.47 -0.18
N MET A 535 13.46 -0.53 -0.01
CA MET A 535 12.29 -0.69 0.84
C MET A 535 11.35 -1.77 0.30
N MET A 536 11.13 -1.83 -1.01
CA MET A 536 10.33 -2.88 -1.65
C MET A 536 10.96 -4.29 -1.54
N ALA A 537 12.29 -4.37 -1.60
CA ALA A 537 12.99 -5.65 -1.61
C ALA A 537 13.32 -6.17 -0.20
N TYR A 538 13.66 -5.29 0.72
CA TYR A 538 14.24 -5.62 2.02
C TYR A 538 13.58 -4.91 3.21
N GLY A 539 12.67 -3.97 2.97
CA GLY A 539 11.96 -3.23 4.01
C GLY A 539 12.70 -1.99 4.54
N PHE A 540 11.97 -1.23 5.36
CA PHE A 540 12.43 0.03 5.93
C PHE A 540 13.57 -0.17 6.93
N GLN A 541 13.55 -1.23 7.74
CA GLN A 541 14.61 -1.48 8.73
C GLN A 541 15.98 -1.69 8.08
N ILE A 542 16.05 -2.53 7.04
CA ILE A 542 17.30 -2.79 6.32
C ILE A 542 17.79 -1.51 5.62
N THR A 543 16.88 -0.73 5.06
CA THR A 543 17.19 0.57 4.43
C THR A 543 17.83 1.54 5.43
N ILE A 544 17.30 1.63 6.66
CA ILE A 544 17.89 2.45 7.74
C ILE A 544 19.27 1.93 8.15
N ILE A 545 19.44 0.60 8.29
CA ILE A 545 20.73 -0.01 8.64
C ILE A 545 21.80 0.32 7.58
N LEU A 546 21.44 0.23 6.30
CA LEU A 546 22.33 0.62 5.21
C LEU A 546 22.69 2.11 5.28
N ALA A 547 21.71 2.97 5.55
CA ALA A 547 21.95 4.40 5.69
C ALA A 547 22.90 4.73 6.86
N ILE A 548 22.75 4.03 8.00
CA ILE A 548 23.65 4.12 9.16
C ILE A 548 25.08 3.74 8.75
N PHE A 549 25.26 2.64 8.03
CA PHE A 549 26.58 2.20 7.55
C PHE A 549 27.21 3.22 6.59
N LEU A 550 26.42 3.82 5.71
CA LEU A 550 26.88 4.85 4.78
C LEU A 550 27.25 6.16 5.51
N TYR A 551 26.48 6.56 6.52
CA TYR A 551 26.84 7.69 7.39
C TYR A 551 28.15 7.43 8.14
N LEU A 552 28.32 6.23 8.70
CA LEU A 552 29.57 5.84 9.35
C LEU A 552 30.75 5.90 8.36
N SER A 553 30.56 5.37 7.16
CA SER A 553 31.55 5.43 6.07
C SER A 553 31.88 6.88 5.68
N SER A 554 30.89 7.77 5.70
CA SER A 554 31.09 9.20 5.46
C SER A 554 31.97 9.84 6.55
N ALA A 555 31.79 9.48 7.82
CA ALA A 555 32.66 9.98 8.89
C ALA A 555 34.12 9.56 8.66
N PHE A 556 34.38 8.30 8.29
CA PHE A 556 35.73 7.84 7.94
C PHE A 556 36.30 8.56 6.71
N ALA A 557 35.48 8.79 5.67
CA ALA A 557 35.89 9.58 4.51
C ALA A 557 36.22 11.03 4.90
N SER A 558 35.50 11.60 5.88
CA SER A 558 35.71 12.98 6.36
C SER A 558 37.06 13.19 7.04
N LEU A 559 37.68 12.14 7.59
CA LEU A 559 39.03 12.20 8.16
C LEU A 559 40.09 12.49 7.10
N LYS A 560 39.82 12.13 5.83
CA LYS A 560 40.69 12.44 4.70
C LYS A 560 40.52 13.88 4.17
N LEU A 561 39.55 14.63 4.71
CA LEU A 561 39.34 16.05 4.45
C LEU A 561 40.08 16.96 5.45
N GLY A 562 40.70 16.36 6.47
CA GLY A 562 41.52 17.04 7.48
C GLY A 562 42.95 17.33 7.02
#